data_AF-T2M5W0-F1
#
_entry.id   AF-T2M5W0-F1
#
_cell.length_a   1.000
_cell.length_b   1.000
_cell.length_c   1.000
_cell.angle_alpha   90.00
_cell.angle_beta   90.00
_cell.angle_gamma   90.00
#
_symmetry.space_group_name_H-M   'P 1'
#
loop_
_entity.id
_entity.type
_entity.pdbx_description
1 polymer ?
#
loop_
_entity_poly.entity_id
_entity_poly.type
_entity_poly.pdbx_seq_one_letter_code
_entity_poly.pdbx_strand_id
1 'polypeptide(L)'
;AEIILNNWIFIEDTYIMLIKQIFRKIRTQCFIIDRYFYDRRDAFKEFLKKPDVKQIFITQWQEEYNTFPEDMRNDEECKAELHQRVDDLCERLWEISDMRKDEAEKELLSIIEDGWLQDNAGFLVNHYISLMQIEVNRYQHTCYILREYYNAMEKDKSKGNLSNIKEFTSLPLLEISDGHKEQKNEFDKKVSAKSDVKKSQVKISQRGAQQVSQYSAKEDIESNELEIKV
;
A
#
# COMPACT_ATOMS: atom_id res chain seq x y z
N ALA A 1 -36.13 37.34 27.47
CA ALA A 1 -36.67 35.97 27.39
C ALA A 1 -36.49 35.39 25.99
N GLU A 2 -37.02 36.05 24.96
CA GLU A 2 -36.94 35.60 23.55
C GLU A 2 -35.51 35.39 23.02
N ILE A 3 -34.57 36.29 23.33
CA ILE A 3 -33.16 36.18 22.92
C ILE A 3 -32.49 34.91 23.48
N ILE A 4 -32.75 34.57 24.75
CA ILE A 4 -32.16 33.39 25.40
C ILE A 4 -32.75 32.11 24.81
N LEU A 5 -34.06 32.10 24.52
CA LEU A 5 -34.73 30.99 23.88
C LEU A 5 -34.19 30.75 22.46
N ASN A 6 -34.01 31.82 21.67
CA ASN A 6 -33.45 31.71 20.32
C ASN A 6 -32.00 31.19 20.35
N ASN A 7 -31.20 31.61 21.32
CA ASN A 7 -29.85 31.09 21.51
C ASN A 7 -29.84 29.59 21.85
N TRP A 8 -30.76 29.13 22.71
CA TRP A 8 -30.90 27.71 23.02
C TRP A 8 -31.23 26.88 21.78
N ILE A 9 -32.24 27.30 21.01
CA ILE A 9 -32.65 26.62 19.78
C ILE A 9 -31.48 26.54 18.80
N PHE A 10 -30.76 27.65 18.62
CA PHE A 10 -29.58 27.71 17.75
C PHE A 10 -28.47 26.73 18.17
N ILE A 11 -28.19 26.62 19.48
CA ILE A 11 -27.18 25.69 20.00
C ILE A 11 -27.59 24.23 19.75
N GLU A 12 -28.86 23.90 19.98
CA GLU A 12 -29.35 22.53 19.77
C GLU A 12 -29.35 22.16 18.27
N ASP A 13 -29.79 23.07 17.39
CA ASP A 13 -29.74 22.85 15.95
C ASP A 13 -28.30 22.68 15.44
N THR A 14 -27.39 23.52 15.95
CA THR A 14 -25.96 23.44 15.61
C THR A 14 -25.36 22.13 16.10
N TYR A 15 -25.68 21.69 17.31
CA TYR A 15 -25.25 20.40 17.87
C TYR A 15 -25.68 19.23 16.99
N ILE A 16 -26.98 19.14 16.67
CA ILE A 16 -27.53 18.08 15.82
C ILE A 16 -26.88 18.08 14.44
N MET A 17 -26.71 19.27 13.84
CA MET A 17 -26.06 19.41 12.54
C MET A 17 -24.60 18.90 12.59
N LEU A 18 -23.82 19.34 13.55
CA LEU A 18 -22.40 18.99 13.67
C LEU A 18 -22.21 17.50 13.94
N ILE A 19 -23.00 16.89 14.83
CA ILE A 19 -22.97 15.45 15.08
C ILE A 19 -23.25 14.65 13.81
N LYS A 20 -24.31 15.03 13.07
CA LYS A 20 -24.64 14.37 11.79
C LYS A 20 -23.49 14.48 10.80
N GLN A 21 -22.82 15.63 10.73
CA GLN A 21 -21.66 15.82 9.87
C GLN A 21 -20.49 14.94 10.29
N ILE A 22 -20.15 14.87 11.58
CA ILE A 22 -19.06 14.02 12.05
C ILE A 22 -19.36 12.54 11.81
N PHE A 23 -20.57 12.06 12.09
CA PHE A 23 -20.93 10.67 11.80
C PHE A 23 -20.87 10.33 10.32
N ARG A 24 -21.17 11.28 9.42
CA ARG A 24 -20.93 11.10 7.98
C ARG A 24 -19.45 10.95 7.70
N LYS A 25 -18.62 11.83 8.24
CA LYS A 25 -17.17 11.76 8.07
C LYS A 25 -16.58 10.44 8.59
N ILE A 26 -16.94 10.00 9.80
CA ILE A 26 -16.50 8.72 10.38
C ILE A 26 -16.85 7.56 9.44
N ARG A 27 -18.11 7.48 8.99
CA ARG A 27 -18.55 6.41 8.07
C ARG A 27 -17.79 6.43 6.75
N THR A 28 -17.55 7.61 6.19
CA THR A 28 -16.75 7.75 4.96
C THR A 28 -15.32 7.30 5.18
N GLN A 29 -14.68 7.66 6.30
CA GLN A 29 -13.33 7.20 6.61
C GLN A 29 -13.27 5.68 6.77
N CYS A 30 -14.20 5.07 7.50
CA CYS A 30 -14.26 3.59 7.62
C CYS A 30 -14.39 2.93 6.24
N PHE A 31 -15.27 3.44 5.37
CA PHE A 31 -15.42 2.92 4.02
C PHE A 31 -14.14 3.03 3.18
N ILE A 32 -13.41 4.15 3.32
CA ILE A 32 -12.13 4.35 2.63
C ILE A 32 -11.09 3.32 3.10
N ILE A 33 -11.01 3.09 4.42
CA ILE A 33 -10.11 2.10 5.03
C ILE A 33 -10.45 0.68 4.53
N ASP A 34 -11.71 0.29 4.59
CA ASP A 34 -12.16 -1.03 4.15
C ASP A 34 -11.85 -1.27 2.67
N ARG A 35 -12.10 -0.26 1.83
CA ARG A 35 -11.80 -0.33 0.39
C ARG A 35 -10.30 -0.45 0.13
N TYR A 36 -9.48 0.32 0.82
CA TYR A 36 -8.02 0.23 0.71
C TYR A 36 -7.53 -1.19 1.05
N PHE A 37 -8.00 -1.79 2.14
CA PHE A 37 -7.62 -3.16 2.50
C PHE A 37 -8.03 -4.16 1.43
N TYR A 38 -9.22 -4.01 0.85
CA TYR A 38 -9.67 -4.85 -0.25
C TYR A 38 -8.73 -4.73 -1.45
N ASP A 39 -8.48 -3.50 -1.92
CA ASP A 39 -7.67 -3.22 -3.10
C ASP A 39 -6.22 -3.68 -2.91
N ARG A 40 -5.60 -3.42 -1.74
CA ARG A 40 -4.23 -3.88 -1.44
C ARG A 40 -4.12 -5.39 -1.37
N ARG A 41 -5.08 -6.05 -0.72
CA ARG A 41 -5.09 -7.51 -0.62
C ARG A 41 -5.25 -8.16 -1.99
N ASP A 42 -6.12 -7.61 -2.83
CA ASP A 42 -6.34 -8.16 -4.16
C ASP A 42 -5.11 -7.96 -5.06
N ALA A 43 -4.52 -6.76 -5.05
CA ALA A 43 -3.28 -6.49 -5.76
C ALA A 43 -2.12 -7.40 -5.32
N PHE A 44 -1.99 -7.66 -4.00
CA PHE A 44 -0.97 -8.57 -3.49
C PHE A 44 -1.22 -10.02 -3.90
N LYS A 45 -2.48 -10.47 -3.91
CA LYS A 45 -2.84 -11.80 -4.43
C LYS A 45 -2.52 -11.95 -5.91
N GLU A 46 -2.82 -10.95 -6.73
CA GLU A 46 -2.45 -10.94 -8.14
C GLU A 46 -0.94 -10.95 -8.32
N PHE A 47 -0.21 -10.21 -7.49
CA PHE A 47 1.25 -10.21 -7.49
C PHE A 47 1.82 -11.61 -7.22
N LEU A 48 1.30 -12.34 -6.25
CA LEU A 48 1.75 -13.70 -5.91
C LEU A 48 1.45 -14.73 -7.01
N LYS A 49 0.40 -14.51 -7.81
CA LYS A 49 -0.01 -15.41 -8.91
C LYS A 49 0.86 -15.31 -10.17
N LYS A 50 1.85 -14.42 -10.21
CA LYS A 50 2.72 -14.26 -11.38
C LYS A 50 3.40 -15.58 -11.77
N PRO A 51 3.50 -15.89 -13.07
CA PRO A 51 4.10 -17.13 -13.56
C PRO A 51 5.59 -17.23 -13.18
N ASP A 52 6.06 -18.46 -12.97
CA ASP A 52 7.48 -18.76 -12.69
C ASP A 52 8.30 -18.94 -13.97
N VAL A 53 9.59 -18.68 -13.89
CA VAL A 53 10.60 -18.97 -14.92
C VAL A 53 11.32 -20.31 -14.70
N LYS A 54 11.17 -20.96 -13.53
CA LYS A 54 11.79 -22.26 -13.21
C LYS A 54 11.63 -23.32 -14.31
N GLN A 55 10.44 -23.39 -14.93
CA GLN A 55 10.13 -24.37 -15.97
C GLN A 55 11.04 -24.25 -17.20
N ILE A 56 11.49 -23.03 -17.53
CA ILE A 56 12.35 -22.78 -18.70
C ILE A 56 13.69 -23.49 -18.50
N PHE A 57 14.29 -23.34 -17.32
CA PHE A 57 15.58 -23.97 -16.98
C PHE A 57 15.49 -25.50 -16.93
N ILE A 58 14.38 -26.04 -16.42
CA ILE A 58 14.15 -27.49 -16.40
C ILE A 58 14.04 -28.03 -17.83
N THR A 59 13.29 -27.34 -18.69
CA THR A 59 13.09 -27.76 -20.09
C THR A 59 14.41 -27.72 -20.85
N GLN A 60 15.19 -26.65 -20.69
CA GLN A 60 16.51 -26.53 -21.30
C GLN A 60 17.46 -27.65 -20.86
N TRP A 61 17.55 -27.91 -19.55
CA TRP A 61 18.42 -28.98 -19.04
C TRP A 61 17.98 -30.36 -19.56
N GLN A 62 16.66 -30.62 -19.65
CA GLN A 62 16.14 -31.86 -20.21
C GLN A 62 16.53 -32.04 -21.68
N GLU A 63 16.47 -30.97 -22.47
CA GLU A 63 16.91 -30.99 -23.87
C GLU A 63 18.40 -31.32 -23.95
N GLU A 64 19.25 -30.59 -23.22
CA GLU A 64 20.71 -30.80 -23.18
C GLU A 64 21.07 -32.24 -22.77
N TYR A 65 20.42 -32.78 -21.73
CA TYR A 65 20.65 -34.15 -21.26
C TYR A 65 20.22 -35.21 -22.29
N ASN A 66 19.08 -35.01 -22.94
CA ASN A 66 18.56 -35.96 -23.94
C ASN A 66 19.39 -35.94 -25.23
N THR A 67 19.99 -34.80 -25.58
CA THR A 67 20.94 -34.71 -26.70
C THR A 67 22.33 -35.28 -26.37
N PHE A 68 22.64 -35.51 -25.10
CA PHE A 68 23.96 -35.99 -24.69
C PHE A 68 24.22 -37.44 -25.16
N PRO A 69 25.35 -37.72 -25.83
CA PRO A 69 25.67 -39.03 -26.41
C PRO A 69 25.62 -40.16 -25.38
N GLU A 70 24.94 -41.25 -25.72
CA GLU A 70 24.75 -42.39 -24.81
C GLU A 70 26.07 -43.14 -24.54
N ASP A 71 26.95 -43.23 -25.53
CA ASP A 71 28.24 -43.92 -25.45
C ASP A 71 29.19 -43.27 -24.41
N MET A 72 29.06 -41.96 -24.18
CA MET A 72 29.87 -41.21 -23.22
C MET A 72 29.34 -41.29 -21.78
N ARG A 73 28.13 -41.83 -21.55
CA ARG A 73 27.52 -41.88 -20.21
C ARG A 73 28.18 -42.87 -19.25
N ASN A 74 28.92 -43.85 -19.79
CA ASN A 74 29.65 -44.83 -19.00
C ASN A 74 31.02 -44.32 -18.55
N ASP A 75 31.48 -43.19 -19.10
CA ASP A 75 32.72 -42.55 -18.67
C ASP A 75 32.49 -41.79 -17.36
N GLU A 76 33.35 -42.03 -16.37
CA GLU A 76 33.18 -41.46 -15.02
C GLU A 76 33.42 -39.94 -15.00
N GLU A 77 34.25 -39.40 -15.89
CA GLU A 77 34.48 -37.95 -16.01
C GLU A 77 33.25 -37.25 -16.59
N CYS A 78 32.69 -37.77 -17.69
CA CYS A 78 31.43 -37.28 -18.27
C CYS A 78 30.25 -37.38 -17.28
N LYS A 79 30.20 -38.45 -16.48
CA LYS A 79 29.18 -38.63 -15.45
C LYS A 79 29.32 -37.62 -14.31
N ALA A 80 30.55 -37.33 -13.87
CA ALA A 80 30.80 -36.28 -12.88
C ALA A 80 30.36 -34.91 -13.39
N GLU A 81 30.61 -34.59 -14.66
CA GLU A 81 30.13 -33.35 -15.28
C GLU A 81 28.59 -33.27 -15.29
N LEU A 82 27.90 -34.35 -15.68
CA LEU A 82 26.44 -34.41 -15.65
C LEU A 82 25.87 -34.23 -14.24
N HIS A 83 26.52 -34.79 -13.23
CA HIS A 83 26.16 -34.55 -11.83
C HIS A 83 26.31 -33.07 -11.45
N GLN A 84 27.43 -32.45 -11.82
CA GLN A 84 27.65 -31.03 -11.56
C GLN A 84 26.61 -30.15 -12.24
N ARG A 85 26.25 -30.43 -13.51
CA ARG A 85 25.20 -29.68 -14.22
C ARG A 85 23.83 -29.77 -13.52
N VAL A 86 23.51 -30.91 -12.91
CA VAL A 86 22.28 -31.09 -12.12
C VAL A 86 22.35 -30.29 -10.82
N ASP A 87 23.50 -30.29 -10.15
CA ASP A 87 23.70 -29.51 -8.91
C ASP A 87 23.59 -28.01 -9.19
N ASP A 88 24.22 -27.52 -10.26
CA ASP A 88 24.13 -26.14 -10.72
C ASP A 88 22.67 -25.75 -11.07
N LEU A 89 21.91 -26.66 -11.70
CA LEU A 89 20.49 -26.45 -11.95
C LEU A 89 19.70 -26.35 -10.64
N CYS A 90 19.97 -27.23 -9.68
CA CYS A 90 19.31 -27.21 -8.37
C CYS A 90 19.56 -25.88 -7.65
N GLU A 91 20.81 -25.42 -7.61
CA GLU A 91 21.19 -24.14 -7.01
C GLU A 91 20.44 -22.98 -7.68
N ARG A 92 20.44 -22.93 -9.02
CA ARG A 92 19.72 -21.89 -9.77
C ARG A 92 18.20 -21.91 -9.50
N LEU A 93 17.58 -23.08 -9.38
CA LEU A 93 16.16 -23.20 -9.06
C LEU A 93 15.84 -22.74 -7.63
N TRP A 94 16.76 -22.94 -6.69
CA TRP A 94 16.67 -22.39 -5.34
C TRP A 94 16.81 -20.88 -5.34
N GLU A 95 17.81 -20.31 -6.03
CA GLU A 95 17.97 -18.86 -6.18
C GLU A 95 16.70 -18.19 -6.73
N ILE A 96 16.06 -18.78 -7.75
CA ILE A 96 14.80 -18.26 -8.29
C ILE A 96 13.69 -18.30 -7.22
N SER A 97 13.65 -19.37 -6.43
CA SER A 97 12.70 -19.50 -5.33
C SER A 97 12.88 -18.43 -4.26
N ASP A 98 14.12 -18.21 -3.86
CA ASP A 98 14.49 -17.27 -2.81
C ASP A 98 14.29 -15.83 -3.30
N MET A 99 14.71 -15.52 -4.52
CA MET A 99 14.46 -14.21 -5.13
C MET A 99 12.96 -13.88 -5.18
N ARG A 100 12.10 -14.84 -5.55
CA ARG A 100 10.64 -14.63 -5.54
C ARG A 100 10.09 -14.38 -4.14
N LYS A 101 10.62 -15.09 -3.14
CA LYS A 101 10.26 -14.89 -1.74
C LYS A 101 10.67 -13.49 -1.28
N ASP A 102 11.91 -13.10 -1.54
CA ASP A 102 12.46 -11.78 -1.20
C ASP A 102 11.66 -10.65 -1.86
N GLU A 103 11.27 -10.81 -3.13
CA GLU A 103 10.42 -9.83 -3.82
C GLU A 103 9.04 -9.70 -3.17
N ALA A 104 8.43 -10.82 -2.77
CA ALA A 104 7.13 -10.80 -2.07
C ALA A 104 7.23 -10.17 -0.68
N GLU A 105 8.32 -10.44 0.05
CA GLU A 105 8.58 -9.83 1.36
C GLU A 105 8.87 -8.32 1.22
N LYS A 106 9.63 -7.90 0.21
CA LYS A 106 9.87 -6.48 -0.09
C LYS A 106 8.59 -5.74 -0.44
N GLU A 107 7.72 -6.34 -1.27
CA GLU A 107 6.43 -5.74 -1.59
C GLU A 107 5.57 -5.62 -0.32
N LEU A 108 5.52 -6.67 0.52
CA LEU A 108 4.80 -6.66 1.78
C LEU A 108 5.29 -5.55 2.71
N LEU A 109 6.61 -5.43 2.89
CA LEU A 109 7.22 -4.37 3.69
C LEU A 109 6.89 -2.98 3.13
N SER A 110 6.93 -2.81 1.81
CA SER A 110 6.51 -1.56 1.18
C SER A 110 5.05 -1.22 1.43
N ILE A 111 4.15 -2.20 1.60
CA ILE A 111 2.76 -1.93 2.01
C ILE A 111 2.70 -1.48 3.47
N ILE A 112 3.48 -2.13 4.34
CA ILE A 112 3.48 -1.83 5.78
C ILE A 112 4.06 -0.44 6.05
N GLU A 113 5.11 -0.07 5.33
CA GLU A 113 5.83 1.21 5.50
C GLU A 113 5.16 2.38 4.77
N ASP A 114 4.06 2.17 4.04
CA ASP A 114 3.42 3.25 3.26
C ASP A 114 2.77 4.34 4.12
N GLY A 115 2.60 4.09 5.43
CA GLY A 115 2.06 5.04 6.41
C GLY A 115 0.57 5.36 6.24
N TRP A 116 -0.07 4.86 5.18
CA TRP A 116 -1.42 5.27 4.79
C TRP A 116 -2.45 4.89 5.85
N LEU A 117 -2.34 3.69 6.42
CA LEU A 117 -3.25 3.22 7.46
C LEU A 117 -3.08 4.05 8.75
N GLN A 118 -1.85 4.41 9.09
CA GLN A 118 -1.54 5.20 10.28
C GLN A 118 -2.16 6.61 10.17
N ASP A 119 -2.06 7.24 9.00
CA ASP A 119 -2.69 8.53 8.75
C ASP A 119 -4.22 8.46 8.85
N ASN A 120 -4.83 7.43 8.26
CA ASN A 120 -6.28 7.24 8.31
C ASN A 120 -6.79 6.90 9.72
N ALA A 121 -6.02 6.15 10.50
CA ALA A 121 -6.29 5.95 11.91
C ALA A 121 -6.21 7.28 12.68
N GLY A 122 -5.21 8.12 12.41
CA GLY A 122 -5.09 9.47 12.96
C GLY A 122 -6.30 10.35 12.61
N PHE A 123 -6.76 10.32 11.35
CA PHE A 123 -7.97 11.02 10.95
C PHE A 123 -9.17 10.54 11.77
N LEU A 124 -9.35 9.23 11.92
CA LEU A 124 -10.46 8.66 12.69
C LEU A 124 -10.43 9.15 14.15
N VAL A 125 -9.26 9.13 14.79
CA VAL A 125 -9.06 9.69 16.13
C VAL A 125 -9.48 11.16 16.18
N ASN A 126 -9.06 11.97 15.21
CA ASN A 126 -9.45 13.38 15.13
C ASN A 126 -10.96 13.59 14.96
N HIS A 127 -11.66 12.71 14.22
CA HIS A 127 -13.12 12.76 14.14
C HIS A 127 -13.78 12.46 15.49
N TYR A 128 -13.25 11.52 16.27
CA TYR A 128 -13.73 11.24 17.62
C TYR A 128 -13.41 12.37 18.60
N ILE A 129 -12.23 12.98 18.54
CA ILE A 129 -11.90 14.18 19.34
C ILE A 129 -12.87 15.31 18.99
N SER A 130 -13.15 15.51 17.70
CA SER A 130 -14.12 16.51 17.25
C SER A 130 -15.54 16.21 17.76
N LEU A 131 -15.93 14.93 17.84
CA LEU A 131 -17.21 14.53 18.46
C LEU A 131 -17.25 14.89 19.95
N MET A 132 -16.17 14.60 20.68
CA MET A 132 -16.05 14.99 22.09
C MET A 132 -16.10 16.51 22.26
N GLN A 133 -15.46 17.27 21.35
CA GLN A 133 -15.51 18.73 21.37
C GLN A 133 -16.93 19.26 21.21
N ILE A 134 -17.76 18.64 20.34
CA ILE A 134 -19.16 19.05 20.18
C ILE A 134 -19.94 18.86 21.48
N GLU A 135 -19.73 17.76 22.20
CA GLU A 135 -20.37 17.51 23.49
C GLU A 135 -19.93 18.53 24.54
N VAL A 136 -18.62 18.83 24.60
CA VAL A 136 -18.06 19.85 25.49
C VAL A 136 -18.65 21.23 25.18
N ASN A 137 -18.74 21.60 23.91
CA ASN A 137 -19.32 22.87 23.47
C ASN A 137 -20.79 22.97 23.89
N ARG A 138 -21.59 21.92 23.66
CA ARG A 138 -23.00 21.89 24.07
C ARG A 138 -23.15 22.12 25.57
N TYR A 139 -22.34 21.44 26.38
CA TYR A 139 -22.33 21.63 27.83
C TYR A 139 -21.96 23.06 28.23
N GLN A 140 -20.85 23.59 27.70
CA GLN A 140 -20.37 24.93 27.99
C GLN A 140 -21.37 26.01 27.58
N HIS A 141 -22.01 25.86 26.42
CA HIS A 141 -23.05 26.75 25.94
C HIS A 141 -24.33 26.69 26.80
N THR A 142 -24.69 25.49 27.29
CA THR A 142 -25.82 25.32 28.23
C THR A 142 -25.54 26.05 29.55
N CYS A 143 -24.35 25.87 30.12
CA CYS A 143 -23.94 26.59 31.34
C CYS A 143 -23.94 28.11 31.13
N TYR A 144 -23.47 28.58 29.96
CA TYR A 144 -23.49 29.99 29.60
C TYR A 144 -24.92 30.55 29.57
N ILE A 145 -25.83 29.88 28.87
CA ILE A 145 -27.25 30.27 28.81
C ILE A 145 -27.89 30.35 30.20
N LEU A 146 -27.65 29.33 31.04
CA LEU A 146 -28.20 29.30 32.40
C LEU A 146 -27.69 30.49 33.22
N ARG A 147 -26.38 30.77 33.16
CA ARG A 147 -25.80 31.92 33.86
C ARG A 147 -26.39 33.24 33.37
N GLU A 148 -26.50 33.43 32.06
CA GLU A 148 -27.10 34.64 31.46
C GLU A 148 -28.56 34.81 31.90
N TYR A 149 -29.32 33.71 31.96
CA TYR A 149 -30.71 33.73 32.42
C TYR A 149 -30.84 34.21 33.88
N TYR A 150 -30.05 33.64 34.80
CA TYR A 150 -30.09 34.05 36.22
C TYR A 150 -29.54 35.47 36.43
N ASN A 151 -28.48 35.86 35.72
CA ASN A 151 -27.97 37.24 35.76
C ASN A 151 -29.01 38.26 35.26
N ALA A 152 -29.76 37.93 34.21
CA ALA A 152 -30.83 38.77 33.70
C ALA A 152 -31.98 38.93 34.71
N MET A 153 -32.25 37.91 35.55
CA MET A 153 -33.23 37.97 36.63
C MET A 153 -32.77 38.85 37.80
N GLU A 154 -31.48 38.83 38.16
CA GLU A 154 -30.94 39.55 39.33
C GLU A 154 -30.87 41.09 39.12
N LYS A 155 -31.10 41.60 37.89
CA LYS A 155 -31.02 43.02 37.49
C LYS A 155 -29.67 43.70 37.79
N ASP A 156 -28.67 42.95 38.19
CA ASP A 156 -27.35 43.47 38.54
C ASP A 156 -26.53 43.74 37.27
N LYS A 157 -26.74 44.92 36.68
CA LYS A 157 -26.01 45.39 35.48
C LYS A 157 -24.51 45.61 35.75
N SER A 158 -24.07 45.61 37.02
CA SER A 158 -22.66 45.80 37.40
C SER A 158 -21.77 44.60 37.09
N LYS A 159 -22.36 43.40 36.92
CA LYS A 159 -21.68 42.18 36.45
C LYS A 159 -21.78 41.98 34.94
N GLY A 160 -22.29 42.98 34.21
CA GLY A 160 -22.53 42.96 32.76
C GLY A 160 -21.27 42.94 31.89
N ASN A 161 -20.07 42.97 32.47
CA ASN A 161 -18.83 42.71 31.76
C ASN A 161 -18.35 41.30 32.09
N LEU A 162 -18.97 40.30 31.46
CA LEU A 162 -18.48 38.94 31.45
C LEU A 162 -17.33 38.80 30.44
N SER A 163 -16.30 39.64 30.59
CA SER A 163 -14.98 39.47 29.98
C SER A 163 -14.24 38.23 30.53
N ASN A 164 -14.84 37.50 31.47
CA ASN A 164 -14.33 36.26 32.05
C ASN A 164 -15.09 35.00 31.57
N ILE A 165 -15.45 34.93 30.28
CA ILE A 165 -15.42 33.60 29.64
C ILE A 165 -13.94 33.27 29.50
N LYS A 166 -13.33 32.75 30.57
CA LYS A 166 -12.08 31.98 30.43
C LYS A 166 -12.33 30.99 29.31
N GLU A 167 -11.53 31.12 28.25
CA GLU A 167 -11.62 30.45 26.95
C GLU A 167 -12.34 29.10 27.02
N PHE A 168 -13.38 28.94 26.19
CA PHE A 168 -14.04 27.66 26.01
C PHE A 168 -12.98 26.57 25.80
N THR A 169 -13.02 25.54 26.63
CA THR A 169 -12.05 24.45 26.58
C THR A 169 -12.10 23.79 25.21
N SER A 170 -10.96 23.84 24.51
CA SER A 170 -10.77 23.18 23.22
C SER A 170 -9.84 21.99 23.40
N LEU A 171 -10.26 20.84 22.90
CA LEU A 171 -9.49 19.61 22.87
C LEU A 171 -8.47 19.71 21.73
N PRO A 172 -7.18 19.41 21.99
CA PRO A 172 -6.17 19.42 20.95
C PRO A 172 -6.42 18.27 19.97
N LEU A 173 -6.27 18.55 18.68
CA LEU A 173 -6.28 17.53 17.64
C LEU A 173 -4.92 16.84 17.58
N LEU A 174 -4.92 15.58 17.16
CA LEU A 174 -3.70 14.86 16.83
C LEU A 174 -3.09 15.46 15.56
N GLU A 175 -1.82 15.83 15.63
CA GLU A 175 -1.04 16.18 14.45
C GLU A 175 -0.80 14.91 13.64
N ILE A 176 -1.31 14.91 12.41
CA ILE A 176 -1.08 13.84 11.45
C ILE A 176 -0.04 14.38 10.48
N SER A 177 1.03 13.61 10.24
CA SER A 177 2.05 13.97 9.26
C SER A 177 1.37 14.22 7.92
N ASP A 178 1.44 15.44 7.39
CA ASP A 178 0.86 15.80 6.09
C ASP A 178 1.62 15.17 4.89
N GLY A 179 2.63 14.33 5.15
CA GLY A 179 3.57 13.81 4.16
C GLY A 179 3.00 12.94 3.05
N HIS A 180 1.76 12.45 3.15
CA HIS A 180 1.23 11.45 2.21
C HIS A 180 0.02 11.90 1.36
N LYS A 181 -0.41 13.16 1.49
CA LYS A 181 -1.49 13.71 0.63
C LYS A 181 -1.10 13.79 -0.86
N GLU A 182 0.18 13.70 -1.21
CA GLU A 182 0.65 13.74 -2.60
C GLU A 182 0.50 12.41 -3.36
N GLN A 183 0.32 11.27 -2.67
CA GLN A 183 0.28 9.95 -3.35
C GLN A 183 -1.04 9.63 -4.06
N LYS A 184 -2.11 10.40 -3.82
CA LYS A 184 -3.34 10.31 -4.64
C LYS A 184 -3.06 10.57 -6.13
N ASN A 185 -2.08 11.41 -6.45
CA ASN A 185 -1.66 11.67 -7.83
C ASN A 185 -0.64 10.65 -8.37
N GLU A 186 -0.08 9.80 -7.50
CA GLU A 186 0.95 8.84 -7.87
C GLU A 186 0.39 7.45 -8.17
N PHE A 187 -0.75 7.07 -7.58
CA PHE A 187 -1.44 5.83 -7.93
C PHE A 187 -1.98 5.87 -9.37
N ASP A 188 -2.55 7.01 -9.79
CA ASP A 188 -3.00 7.22 -11.17
C ASP A 188 -1.82 7.28 -12.17
N LYS A 189 -0.68 7.85 -11.77
CA LYS A 189 0.57 7.83 -12.57
C LYS A 189 1.21 6.43 -12.65
N LYS A 190 1.19 5.63 -11.57
CA LYS A 190 1.75 4.26 -11.55
C LYS A 190 0.89 3.28 -12.34
N VAL A 191 -0.42 3.47 -12.42
CA VAL A 191 -1.30 2.70 -13.34
C VAL A 191 -0.94 3.00 -14.81
N SER A 192 -0.62 4.26 -15.14
CA SER A 192 -0.13 4.64 -16.46
C SER A 192 1.33 4.23 -16.74
N ALA A 193 2.18 4.06 -15.72
CA ALA A 193 3.57 3.60 -15.89
C ALA A 193 3.70 2.07 -15.98
N LYS A 194 2.75 1.31 -15.41
CA LYS A 194 2.69 -0.16 -15.52
C LYS A 194 2.45 -0.65 -16.96
N SER A 195 1.88 0.17 -17.85
CA SER A 195 1.81 -0.14 -19.29
C SER A 195 3.16 -0.05 -20.00
N ASP A 196 4.10 0.76 -19.49
CA ASP A 196 5.44 0.91 -20.07
C ASP A 196 6.45 -0.10 -19.48
N VAL A 197 6.31 -0.50 -18.21
CA VAL A 197 7.12 -1.60 -17.62
C VAL A 197 6.81 -2.96 -18.26
N LYS A 198 5.56 -3.19 -18.70
CA LYS A 198 5.20 -4.36 -19.52
C LYS A 198 5.98 -4.41 -20.84
N LYS A 199 6.29 -3.27 -21.48
CA LYS A 199 7.15 -3.22 -22.69
C LYS A 199 8.62 -3.52 -22.37
N SER A 200 9.09 -3.18 -21.17
CA SER A 200 10.46 -3.43 -20.71
C SER A 200 10.71 -4.90 -20.33
N GLN A 201 9.75 -5.56 -19.67
CA GLN A 201 9.83 -7.00 -19.36
C GLN A 201 9.76 -7.87 -20.61
N VAL A 202 8.97 -7.49 -21.62
CA VAL A 202 8.97 -8.15 -22.93
C VAL A 202 10.35 -8.00 -23.62
N LYS A 203 11.03 -6.86 -23.47
CA LYS A 203 12.39 -6.66 -24.00
C LYS A 203 13.47 -7.48 -23.29
N ILE A 204 13.36 -7.73 -21.98
CA ILE A 204 14.31 -8.58 -21.24
C ILE A 204 14.10 -10.05 -21.62
N SER A 205 12.85 -10.50 -21.73
CA SER A 205 12.50 -11.83 -22.24
C SER A 205 12.98 -12.05 -23.68
N GLN A 206 12.88 -11.04 -24.55
CA GLN A 206 13.40 -11.08 -25.92
C GLN A 206 14.94 -11.06 -26.00
N ARG A 207 15.62 -10.36 -25.09
CA ARG A 207 17.08 -10.38 -25.00
C ARG A 207 17.62 -11.73 -24.50
N GLY A 208 16.92 -12.37 -23.55
CA GLY A 208 17.22 -13.74 -23.15
C GLY A 208 17.08 -14.71 -24.32
N ALA A 209 16.01 -14.61 -25.10
CA ALA A 209 15.81 -15.43 -26.30
C ALA A 209 16.86 -15.16 -27.41
N GLN A 210 17.32 -13.91 -27.57
CA GLN A 210 18.39 -13.58 -28.52
C GLN A 210 19.77 -14.07 -28.08
N GLN A 211 20.08 -14.08 -26.78
CA GLN A 211 21.32 -14.67 -26.28
C GLN A 211 21.34 -16.18 -26.50
N VAL A 212 20.23 -16.88 -26.21
CA VAL A 212 20.09 -18.32 -26.47
C VAL A 212 20.27 -18.65 -27.97
N SER A 213 19.71 -17.84 -28.87
CA SER A 213 19.91 -17.99 -30.32
C SER A 213 21.35 -17.71 -30.78
N GLN A 214 22.09 -16.82 -30.11
CA GLN A 214 23.50 -16.53 -30.43
C GLN A 214 24.48 -17.59 -29.91
N TYR A 215 24.14 -18.31 -28.84
CA TYR A 215 24.94 -19.45 -28.36
C TYR A 215 24.78 -20.65 -29.30
N SER A 216 23.55 -20.98 -29.68
CA SER A 216 23.28 -22.06 -30.66
C SER A 216 23.91 -21.78 -32.04
N ALA A 217 23.87 -20.54 -32.53
CA ALA A 217 24.49 -20.21 -33.82
C ALA A 217 26.02 -20.23 -33.80
N LYS A 218 26.67 -20.10 -32.64
CA LYS A 218 28.13 -20.20 -32.53
C LYS A 218 28.59 -21.66 -32.49
N GLU A 219 27.85 -22.53 -31.81
CA GLU A 219 28.11 -23.97 -31.79
C GLU A 219 27.95 -24.59 -33.20
N ASP A 220 26.96 -24.14 -33.98
CA ASP A 220 26.76 -24.60 -35.37
C ASP A 220 27.88 -24.13 -36.34
N ILE A 221 28.50 -22.98 -36.09
CA ILE A 221 29.61 -22.46 -36.92
C ILE A 221 30.92 -23.17 -36.55
N GLU A 222 31.16 -23.40 -35.25
CA GLU A 222 32.36 -24.09 -34.77
C GLU A 222 32.34 -25.59 -35.14
N SER A 223 31.15 -26.22 -35.18
CA SER A 223 30.96 -27.59 -35.67
C SER A 223 31.23 -27.70 -37.18
N ASN A 224 30.77 -26.74 -37.98
CA ASN A 224 30.97 -26.74 -39.43
C ASN A 224 32.42 -26.40 -39.84
N GLU A 225 33.16 -25.58 -39.07
CA GLU A 225 34.57 -25.29 -39.36
C GLU A 225 35.50 -26.47 -39.04
N LEU A 226 35.10 -27.36 -38.13
CA LEU A 226 35.82 -28.60 -37.82
C LEU A 226 35.59 -29.70 -38.88
N GLU A 227 34.44 -29.72 -39.57
CA GLU A 227 34.16 -30.67 -40.64
C GLU A 227 34.79 -30.32 -42.00
N ILE A 228 35.28 -29.08 -42.20
CA ILE A 228 35.87 -28.63 -43.49
C ILE A 228 37.41 -28.80 -43.55
N LYS A 229 38.05 -29.32 -42.49
CA LYS A 229 39.53 -29.47 -42.40
C LYS A 229 40.07 -30.91 -42.46
N VAL A 230 39.32 -31.85 -43.05
CA VAL A 230 39.81 -33.20 -43.40
C VAL A 230 39.83 -33.38 -44.90
#